data_AF-A0A2D8LLM0-F1
#
_entry.id   AF-A0A2D8LLM0-F1
#
_cell.length_a   1.000
_cell.length_b   1.000
_cell.length_c   1.000
_cell.angle_alpha   90.00
_cell.angle_beta   90.00
_cell.angle_gamma   90.00
#
_symmetry.space_group_name_H-M   'P 1'
#
loop_
_entity.id
_entity.type
_entity.pdbx_description
1 polymer ?
#
loop_
_entity_poly.entity_id
_entity_poly.type
_entity_poly.pdbx_seq_one_letter_code
_entity_poly.pdbx_strand_id
1 'polypeptide(L)'
;MPALFFYIGDKNPVLASNDSKKLSYFICLANFKKGFTYYELDKNFDESVSFSLVTMLGFKTIVKTTSKPIFSDLNEYDWNTCIHEISMQHFMTEEYKALKKGYVKKGKGSVGCMFTLISICILAYTLI
;
A
#
# COMPACT_ATOMS: atom_id res chain seq x y z
N MET A 1 -15.69 -15.61 -2.86
CA MET A 1 -15.52 -14.14 -2.87
C MET A 1 -16.70 -13.28 -2.33
N PRO A 2 -17.79 -13.81 -1.74
CA PRO A 2 -18.79 -12.96 -1.04
C PRO A 2 -18.21 -12.09 0.09
N ALA A 3 -17.30 -12.64 0.89
CA ALA A 3 -16.68 -11.95 2.04
C ALA A 3 -15.97 -10.63 1.67
N LEU A 4 -15.23 -10.58 0.55
CA LEU A 4 -14.60 -9.34 0.13
C LEU A 4 -15.64 -8.30 -0.29
N PHE A 5 -16.63 -8.69 -1.09
CA PHE A 5 -17.69 -7.77 -1.52
C PHE A 5 -18.58 -7.30 -0.37
N PHE A 6 -18.75 -8.11 0.69
CA PHE A 6 -19.34 -7.65 1.94
C PHE A 6 -18.52 -6.49 2.54
N TYR A 7 -17.18 -6.57 2.49
CA TYR A 7 -16.29 -5.56 3.05
C TYR A 7 -16.13 -4.30 2.19
N ILE A 8 -16.18 -4.42 0.86
CA ILE A 8 -15.86 -3.33 -0.06
C ILE A 8 -16.99 -2.92 -1.01
N GLY A 9 -18.13 -3.60 -1.01
CA GLY A 9 -19.18 -3.41 -2.02
C GLY A 9 -19.80 -2.00 -2.01
N ASP A 10 -19.91 -1.38 -0.85
CA ASP A 10 -20.42 -0.02 -0.66
C ASP A 10 -19.43 1.08 -1.14
N LYS A 11 -18.16 0.71 -1.36
CA LYS A 11 -17.08 1.64 -1.74
C LYS A 11 -16.86 1.71 -3.25
N ASN A 12 -17.76 1.13 -4.04
CA ASN A 12 -17.68 1.07 -5.51
C ASN A 12 -16.33 0.52 -6.01
N PRO A 13 -16.01 -0.75 -5.69
CA PRO A 13 -14.73 -1.34 -6.04
C PRO A 13 -14.63 -1.52 -7.56
N VAL A 14 -13.44 -1.32 -8.12
CA VAL A 14 -13.15 -1.52 -9.54
C VAL A 14 -12.27 -2.75 -9.71
N LEU A 15 -12.64 -3.64 -10.62
CA LEU A 15 -11.83 -4.81 -10.95
C LEU A 15 -10.55 -4.39 -11.69
N ALA A 16 -9.38 -4.73 -11.16
CA ALA A 16 -8.07 -4.51 -11.79
C ALA A 16 -7.50 -5.77 -12.44
N SER A 17 -7.68 -6.94 -11.82
CA SER A 17 -7.29 -8.22 -12.42
C SER A 17 -8.22 -9.35 -11.98
N ASN A 18 -8.42 -10.32 -12.87
CA ASN A 18 -9.11 -11.58 -12.61
C ASN A 18 -8.53 -12.67 -13.52
N ASP A 19 -7.33 -13.14 -13.16
CA ASP A 19 -6.61 -14.18 -13.89
C ASP A 19 -6.25 -15.36 -12.97
N SER A 20 -5.60 -16.39 -13.53
CA SER A 20 -5.25 -17.62 -12.80
C SER A 20 -4.22 -17.44 -11.69
N LYS A 21 -3.54 -16.29 -11.65
CA LYS A 21 -2.52 -15.94 -10.66
C LYS A 21 -3.00 -14.89 -9.67
N LYS A 22 -3.96 -14.04 -10.08
CA LYS A 22 -4.34 -12.87 -9.30
C LYS A 22 -5.80 -12.45 -9.50
N LEU A 23 -6.46 -12.21 -8.38
CA LEU A 23 -7.71 -11.46 -8.33
C LEU A 23 -7.43 -10.14 -7.59
N SER A 24 -7.72 -9.01 -8.22
CA SER A 24 -7.43 -7.69 -7.65
C SER A 24 -8.56 -6.72 -7.91
N TYR A 25 -9.04 -6.08 -6.84
CA TYR A 25 -9.96 -4.95 -6.89
C TYR A 25 -9.29 -3.73 -6.29
N PHE A 26 -9.65 -2.53 -6.74
CA PHE A 26 -9.19 -1.30 -6.10
C PHE A 26 -10.32 -0.35 -5.77
N ILE A 27 -10.05 0.47 -4.75
CA ILE A 27 -10.88 1.61 -4.37
C ILE A 27 -10.02 2.86 -4.45
N CYS A 28 -10.57 3.92 -5.07
CA CYS A 28 -9.95 5.23 -5.10
C CYS A 28 -9.87 5.82 -3.68
N LEU A 29 -8.70 6.32 -3.29
CA LEU A 29 -8.56 7.06 -2.06
C LEU A 29 -9.21 8.44 -2.20
N ALA A 30 -10.16 8.73 -1.32
CA ALA A 30 -10.74 10.07 -1.22
C ALA A 30 -9.64 11.12 -1.07
N ASN A 31 -9.74 12.21 -1.84
CA ASN A 31 -8.82 13.35 -1.87
C ASN A 31 -7.45 13.10 -2.54
N PHE A 32 -7.21 11.94 -3.16
CA PHE A 32 -5.98 11.66 -3.91
C PHE A 32 -6.29 11.29 -5.36
N LYS A 33 -6.00 12.20 -6.30
CA LYS A 33 -6.26 12.00 -7.76
C LYS A 33 -5.65 10.73 -8.35
N LYS A 34 -4.62 10.16 -7.72
CA LYS A 34 -3.94 8.91 -8.14
C LYS A 34 -3.70 7.98 -6.95
N GLY A 35 -4.51 8.10 -5.90
CA GLY A 35 -4.41 7.25 -4.72
C GLY A 35 -5.37 6.07 -4.84
N PHE A 36 -4.87 4.87 -4.63
CA PHE A 36 -5.66 3.65 -4.73
C PHE A 36 -5.31 2.69 -3.61
N THR A 37 -6.30 1.99 -3.06
CA THR A 37 -6.07 0.82 -2.22
C THR A 37 -6.58 -0.40 -2.95
N TYR A 38 -5.65 -1.29 -3.28
CA TYR A 38 -5.92 -2.59 -3.89
C TYR A 38 -6.19 -3.64 -2.80
N TYR A 39 -7.10 -4.54 -3.11
CA TYR A 39 -7.49 -5.72 -2.36
C TYR A 39 -7.21 -6.92 -3.26
N GLU A 40 -6.16 -7.66 -2.93
CA GLU A 40 -5.56 -8.62 -3.85
C GLU A 40 -5.56 -10.02 -3.23
N LEU A 41 -5.91 -11.02 -4.02
CA LEU A 41 -5.54 -12.42 -3.79
C LEU A 41 -4.48 -12.80 -4.81
N ASP A 42 -3.32 -13.20 -4.30
CA ASP A 42 -2.20 -13.68 -5.10
C ASP A 42 -2.04 -15.19 -4.91
N LYS A 43 -1.96 -15.95 -6.01
CA LYS A 43 -1.53 -17.34 -5.99
C LYS A 43 -0.01 -17.40 -5.89
N ASN A 44 0.48 -18.08 -4.86
CA ASN A 44 1.89 -18.28 -4.61
C ASN A 44 2.42 -19.52 -5.36
N PHE A 45 3.75 -19.68 -5.42
CA PHE A 45 4.39 -20.79 -6.11
C PHE A 45 4.16 -22.15 -5.46
N ASP A 46 3.92 -22.17 -4.14
CA ASP A 46 3.59 -23.37 -3.34
C ASP A 46 2.10 -23.71 -3.38
N GLU A 47 1.37 -23.19 -4.37
CA GLU A 47 -0.07 -23.32 -4.57
C GLU A 47 -0.95 -22.70 -3.48
N SER A 48 -0.35 -22.10 -2.45
CA SER A 48 -1.09 -21.32 -1.46
C SER A 48 -1.61 -20.01 -2.05
N VAL A 49 -2.57 -19.40 -1.36
CA VAL A 49 -3.08 -18.07 -1.69
C VAL A 49 -2.77 -17.09 -0.56
N SER A 50 -2.39 -15.87 -0.89
CA SER A 50 -2.23 -14.78 0.09
C SER A 50 -3.16 -13.63 -0.22
N PHE A 51 -3.82 -13.11 0.81
CA PHE A 51 -4.58 -11.87 0.73
C PHE A 51 -3.68 -10.68 1.05
N SER A 52 -3.74 -9.62 0.23
CA SER A 52 -2.97 -8.41 0.43
C SER A 52 -3.83 -7.16 0.31
N LEU A 53 -3.56 -6.17 1.16
CA LEU A 53 -3.92 -4.79 0.88
C LEU A 53 -2.68 -4.04 0.39
N VAL A 54 -2.83 -3.27 -0.69
CA VAL A 54 -1.74 -2.46 -1.26
C VAL A 54 -2.25 -1.03 -1.45
N THR A 55 -1.74 -0.09 -0.67
CA THR A 55 -2.03 1.33 -0.89
C THR A 55 -0.96 1.96 -1.77
N MET A 56 -1.36 2.50 -2.90
CA MET A 56 -0.51 3.17 -3.88
C MET A 56 -0.87 4.65 -4.00
N LEU A 57 0.15 5.47 -4.28
CA LEU A 57 -0.01 6.84 -4.74
C LEU A 57 0.79 7.04 -6.03
N GLY A 58 0.08 7.16 -7.15
CA GLY A 58 0.68 7.03 -8.48
C GLY A 58 1.29 5.65 -8.67
N PHE A 59 2.58 5.60 -9.01
CA PHE A 59 3.33 4.34 -9.19
C PHE A 59 4.02 3.86 -7.92
N LYS A 60 3.91 4.60 -6.81
CA LYS A 60 4.62 4.29 -5.57
C LYS A 60 3.72 3.52 -4.62
N THR A 61 4.17 2.36 -4.18
CA THR A 61 3.60 1.66 -3.03
C THR A 61 3.91 2.44 -1.76
N ILE A 62 2.86 2.84 -1.04
CA ILE A 62 2.98 3.51 0.25
C ILE A 62 3.07 2.47 1.36
N VAL A 63 2.20 1.47 1.31
CA VAL A 63 2.18 0.35 2.25
C VAL A 63 1.59 -0.87 1.56
N LYS A 64 2.11 -2.04 1.91
CA LYS A 64 1.56 -3.35 1.59
C LYS A 64 1.48 -4.16 2.87
N THR A 65 0.33 -4.76 3.14
CA THR A 65 0.14 -5.70 4.24
C THR A 65 -0.43 -6.99 3.65
N THR A 66 0.22 -8.11 3.95
CA THR A 66 -0.08 -9.42 3.36
C THR A 66 -0.42 -10.40 4.48
N SER A 67 -1.42 -11.25 4.25
CA SER A 67 -1.76 -12.36 5.13
C SER A 67 -0.67 -13.42 5.16
N LYS A 68 -0.78 -14.33 6.12
CA LYS A 68 -0.08 -15.61 6.01
C LYS A 68 -0.59 -16.38 4.77
N PRO A 69 0.23 -17.28 4.21
CA PRO A 69 -0.20 -18.20 3.17
C PRO A 69 -1.39 -19.06 3.62
N ILE A 70 -2.38 -19.19 2.76
CA ILE A 70 -3.61 -19.97 2.95
C ILE A 70 -3.53 -21.19 2.03
N PHE A 71 -3.43 -22.38 2.63
CA PHE A 71 -3.25 -23.65 1.89
C PHE A 71 -4.56 -24.39 1.63
N SER A 72 -5.65 -23.96 2.25
CA SER A 72 -6.95 -24.62 2.18
C SER A 72 -8.04 -23.58 1.94
N ASP A 73 -9.13 -24.01 1.31
CA ASP A 73 -10.29 -23.14 1.16
C ASP A 73 -10.83 -22.73 2.53
N LEU A 74 -10.89 -21.41 2.74
CA LEU A 74 -11.49 -20.84 3.94
C LEU A 74 -13.00 -20.75 3.77
N ASN A 75 -13.73 -20.98 4.86
CA ASN A 75 -15.14 -20.64 4.91
C ASN A 75 -15.32 -19.11 4.97
N GLU A 76 -16.56 -18.65 4.89
CA GLU A 76 -16.88 -17.22 4.89
C GLU A 76 -16.43 -16.48 6.17
N TYR A 77 -16.58 -17.10 7.33
CA TYR A 77 -16.18 -16.52 8.61
C TYR A 77 -14.66 -16.31 8.69
N ASP A 78 -13.89 -17.31 8.26
CA ASP A 78 -12.43 -17.26 8.26
C ASP A 78 -11.92 -16.24 7.22
N TRP A 79 -12.58 -16.15 6.06
CA TRP A 79 -12.30 -15.09 5.09
C TRP A 79 -12.56 -13.69 5.66
N ASN A 80 -13.70 -13.48 6.31
CA ASN A 80 -14.04 -12.21 6.93
C ASN A 80 -13.03 -11.83 8.02
N THR A 81 -12.64 -12.80 8.85
CA THR A 81 -11.63 -12.62 9.90
C THR A 81 -10.28 -12.22 9.29
N CYS A 82 -9.80 -12.95 8.28
CA CYS A 82 -8.56 -12.64 7.59
C CYS A 82 -8.58 -11.24 6.98
N ILE A 83 -9.64 -10.89 6.24
CA ILE A 83 -9.77 -9.58 5.60
C ILE A 83 -9.79 -8.46 6.63
N HIS A 84 -10.53 -8.64 7.73
CA HIS A 84 -10.63 -7.66 8.80
C HIS A 84 -9.28 -7.44 9.50
N GLU A 85 -8.58 -8.51 9.89
CA GLU A 85 -7.29 -8.42 10.56
C GLU A 85 -6.24 -7.71 9.68
N ILE A 86 -6.12 -8.11 8.41
CA ILE A 86 -5.18 -7.49 7.48
C ILE A 86 -5.57 -6.03 7.22
N SER A 87 -6.86 -5.71 7.12
CA SER A 87 -7.32 -4.33 7.00
C SER A 87 -6.94 -3.47 8.21
N MET A 88 -7.16 -3.98 9.43
CA MET A 88 -6.82 -3.27 10.66
C MET A 88 -5.32 -3.03 10.76
N GLN A 89 -4.51 -4.05 10.46
CA GLN A 89 -3.05 -3.91 10.43
C GLN A 89 -2.61 -2.87 9.40
N HIS A 90 -3.15 -2.94 8.18
CA HIS A 90 -2.80 -2.04 7.08
C HIS A 90 -3.13 -0.59 7.38
N PHE A 91 -4.34 -0.30 7.85
CA PHE A 91 -4.78 1.07 8.12
C PHE A 91 -4.19 1.67 9.40
N MET A 92 -3.66 0.83 10.30
CA MET A 92 -2.96 1.27 11.50
C MET A 92 -1.46 1.50 11.30
N THR A 93 -0.92 1.20 10.11
CA THR A 93 0.47 1.54 9.77
C THR A 93 0.71 3.05 9.77
N GLU A 94 1.90 3.47 10.21
CA GLU A 94 2.26 4.88 10.25
C GLU A 94 2.37 5.49 8.85
N GLU A 95 2.75 4.70 7.84
CA GLU A 95 2.76 5.09 6.44
C GLU A 95 1.35 5.45 5.93
N TYR A 96 0.36 4.61 6.23
CA TYR A 96 -1.02 4.89 5.85
C TYR A 96 -1.58 6.10 6.61
N LYS A 97 -1.35 6.20 7.93
CA LYS A 97 -1.76 7.36 8.73
C LYS A 97 -1.13 8.65 8.22
N ALA A 98 0.17 8.62 7.87
CA ALA A 98 0.87 9.75 7.30
C ALA A 98 0.25 10.18 5.96
N LEU A 99 -0.03 9.22 5.07
CA LEU A 99 -0.71 9.48 3.81
C LEU A 99 -2.08 10.13 4.04
N LYS A 100 -2.90 9.60 4.96
CA LYS A 100 -4.22 10.17 5.26
C LYS A 100 -4.17 11.61 5.81
N LYS A 101 -3.07 11.98 6.46
CA LYS A 101 -2.79 13.36 6.91
C LYS A 101 -2.20 14.25 5.81
N GLY A 102 -2.04 13.74 4.59
CA GLY A 102 -1.46 14.47 3.45
C GLY A 102 0.07 14.43 3.38
N TYR A 103 0.74 13.73 4.31
CA TYR A 103 2.19 13.58 4.27
C TYR A 103 2.58 12.49 3.28
N VAL A 104 3.01 12.91 2.10
CA VAL A 104 3.62 12.00 1.13
C VAL A 104 5.13 12.04 1.35
N LYS A 105 5.70 10.95 1.89
CA LYS A 105 7.15 10.80 2.04
C LYS A 105 7.78 10.90 0.65
N LYS A 106 8.42 12.04 0.33
CA LYS A 106 9.21 12.21 -0.90
C LYS A 106 10.23 11.06 -0.92
N GLY A 107 10.30 10.32 -2.03
CA GLY A 107 11.26 9.24 -2.16
C GLY A 107 12.69 9.75 -1.91
N LYS A 108 13.52 8.94 -1.26
CA LYS A 108 14.98 9.14 -1.31
C LYS A 108 15.39 8.97 -2.77
N GLY A 109 15.58 10.08 -3.46
CA GLY A 109 15.83 10.09 -4.90
C GLY A 109 16.06 11.51 -5.43
N SER A 110 17.05 12.19 -4.86
CA SER A 110 17.95 13.09 -5.61
C SER A 110 19.02 13.61 -4.67
N VAL A 111 20.27 13.33 -5.00
CA VAL A 111 21.42 14.16 -4.67
C VAL A 111 21.07 15.59 -5.09
N GLY A 112 20.95 16.52 -4.14
CA GLY A 112 20.61 17.91 -4.46
C GLY A 112 20.24 18.70 -3.21
N CYS A 113 21.05 19.71 -2.89
CA CYS A 113 20.87 20.71 -1.83
C CYS A 113 21.17 20.31 -0.37
N MET A 114 22.18 19.46 -0.13
CA MET A 114 22.86 19.45 1.19
C MET A 114 24.39 19.65 1.06
N PHE A 115 24.85 20.40 0.04
CA PHE A 115 26.25 20.82 -0.09
C PHE A 115 26.46 22.34 -0.23
N THR A 116 25.40 23.15 -0.24
CA THR A 116 25.54 24.62 -0.29
C THR A 116 25.79 25.29 1.07
N LEU A 117 25.95 24.52 2.16
CA LEU A 117 26.34 25.08 3.46
C LEU A 117 27.82 24.91 3.81
N ILE A 118 28.60 24.15 3.03
CA ILE A 118 30.05 24.00 3.28
C ILE A 118 30.89 24.98 2.45
N SER A 119 30.39 25.45 1.30
CA SER A 119 31.13 26.41 0.45
C SER A 119 31.20 27.83 1.02
N ILE A 120 30.40 28.20 2.03
CA ILE A 120 30.50 29.51 2.69
C ILE A 120 31.62 29.52 3.75
N CYS A 121 31.94 28.38 4.37
CA CYS A 121 32.99 28.34 5.40
C CYS A 121 34.42 28.36 4.81
N ILE A 122 34.61 27.87 3.57
CA ILE A 122 35.94 27.83 2.95
C ILE A 122 36.34 29.20 2.37
N LEU A 123 35.38 29.98 1.86
CA LEU A 123 35.66 31.34 1.35
C LEU A 123 35.93 32.36 2.48
N ALA A 124 35.43 32.12 3.69
CA ALA A 124 35.70 32.97 4.85
C ALA A 124 37.10 32.74 5.45
N TYR A 125 37.71 31.57 5.24
CA TYR A 125 39.02 31.23 5.81
C TYR A 125 40.21 31.63 4.90
N THR A 126 39.97 31.92 3.62
CA THR A 126 41.00 32.40 2.68
C THR A 126 41.10 33.93 2.59
N LEU A 127 40.32 34.65 3.41
CA LEU A 127 40.25 36.13 3.44
C LEU A 127 40.58 36.73 4.82
N ILE A 128 41.23 35.95 5.69
CA ILE A 128 41.90 36.42 6.92
C ILE A 128 43.39 36.11 6.81
#